data_AF-A0A2R6GTI7-F1
#
_entry.id   AF-A0A2R6GTI7-F1
#
_cell.length_a   1.000
_cell.length_b   1.000
_cell.length_c   1.000
_cell.angle_alpha   90.00
_cell.angle_beta   90.00
_cell.angle_gamma   90.00
#
_symmetry.space_group_name_H-M   'P 1'
#
loop_
_entity.id
_entity.type
_entity.pdbx_description
1 polymer ?
#
loop_
_entity_poly.entity_id
_entity_poly.type
_entity_poly.pdbx_seq_one_letter_code
_entity_poly.pdbx_strand_id
1 'polypeptide(L)' 'MAGYYDLILGLIPLTLAGITGTALVGGLALTTAVQVASLAAVALVAHAMFVRAPVEDVPATASAGSNAAYGSAD' A
#
# COMPACT_ATOMS: atom_id res chain seq x y z
N MET A 1 0.26 12.63 -7.37
CA MET A 1 0.59 12.83 -5.95
C MET A 1 0.82 11.44 -5.37
N ALA A 2 1.96 11.15 -4.76
CA ALA A 2 2.17 9.85 -4.14
C ALA A 2 1.19 9.69 -2.98
N GLY A 3 0.35 8.64 -3.03
CA GLY A 3 -0.61 8.32 -2.00
C GLY A 3 0.00 7.53 -0.83
N TYR A 4 -0.82 7.23 0.17
CA TYR A 4 -0.42 6.38 1.31
C TYR A 4 0.13 5.02 0.85
N TYR A 5 -0.54 4.36 -0.10
CA TYR A 5 -0.10 3.05 -0.59
C TYR A 5 1.17 3.12 -1.43
N ASP A 6 1.43 4.23 -2.14
CA ASP A 6 2.68 4.41 -2.87
C ASP A 6 3.88 4.48 -1.91
N LEU A 7 3.68 5.11 -0.74
CA LEU A 7 4.70 5.13 0.32
C LEU A 7 4.93 3.74 0.94
N ILE A 8 3.85 3.01 1.25
CA ILE A 8 3.97 1.63 1.76
C ILE A 8 4.68 0.75 0.72
N LEU A 9 4.35 0.91 -0.56
CA LEU A 9 4.96 0.15 -1.66
C LEU A 9 6.47 0.42 -1.77
N GLY A 10 6.92 1.66 -1.54
CA GLY A 10 8.33 2.00 -1.47
C GLY A 10 9.02 1.53 -0.18
N LEU A 11 8.31 1.53 0.95
CA LEU A 11 8.83 1.09 2.25
C LEU A 11 9.12 -0.42 2.31
N ILE A 12 8.38 -1.25 1.60
CA ILE A 12 8.60 -2.71 1.56
C ILE A 12 10.01 -3.07 1.05
N PRO A 13 10.44 -2.68 -0.17
CA PRO A 13 11.79 -2.97 -0.64
C PRO A 13 12.85 -2.18 0.15
N LEU A 14 12.53 -0.97 0.62
CA LEU A 14 13.46 -0.16 1.41
C LEU A 14 13.78 -0.81 2.75
N THR A 15 12.78 -1.32 3.47
CA THR A 15 12.99 -2.04 4.74
C THR A 15 13.72 -3.36 4.53
N LEU A 16 13.38 -4.09 3.47
CA LEU A 16 14.07 -5.34 3.13
C LEU A 16 15.56 -5.08 2.87
N ALA A 17 15.89 -4.16 1.97
CA ALA A 17 17.26 -3.84 1.61
C ALA A 17 18.01 -3.14 2.76
N GLY A 18 17.36 -2.21 3.47
CA GLY A 18 17.96 -1.45 4.56
C GLY A 18 18.31 -2.32 5.77
N ILE A 19 17.38 -3.16 6.22
CA ILE A 19 17.63 -4.08 7.35
C ILE A 19 18.66 -5.14 6.94
N THR A 20 18.56 -5.70 5.73
CA THR A 20 19.54 -6.69 5.25
C THR A 20 20.94 -6.08 5.15
N GLY A 21 21.07 -4.90 4.54
CA GLY A 21 22.35 -4.21 4.39
C GLY A 21 23.00 -3.84 5.71
N THR A 22 22.22 -3.28 6.64
CA THR A 22 22.73 -2.94 7.99
C THR A 22 23.14 -4.18 8.79
N ALA A 23 22.36 -5.26 8.70
CA ALA A 23 22.69 -6.54 9.33
C ALA A 23 23.97 -7.17 8.76
N LEU A 24 24.18 -7.11 7.44
CA LEU A 24 25.40 -7.58 6.79
C LEU A 24 26.64 -6.78 7.22
N VAL A 25 26.52 -5.45 7.31
CA VAL A 25 27.60 -4.59 7.83
C VAL A 25 27.88 -4.91 9.31
N GLY A 26 26.85 -5.29 10.07
CA GLY A 26 26.96 -5.77 11.44
C GLY A 26 27.51 -7.21 11.58
N GLY A 27 27.84 -7.88 10.48
CA GLY A 27 28.43 -9.23 10.49
C GLY A 27 27.44 -10.38 10.62
N LEU A 28 26.14 -10.13 10.50
CA LEU A 28 25.13 -11.20 10.47
C LEU A 28 25.19 -11.97 9.14
N ALA A 29 24.93 -13.27 9.21
CA ALA A 29 24.80 -14.09 8.01
C ALA A 29 23.62 -13.62 7.14
N LEU A 30 23.81 -13.64 5.82
CA LEU A 30 22.81 -13.20 4.85
C LEU A 30 21.45 -13.88 5.05
N THR A 31 21.44 -15.18 5.31
CA THR A 31 20.20 -15.95 5.53
C THR A 31 19.42 -15.44 6.74
N THR A 32 20.08 -15.14 7.84
CA THR A 32 19.46 -14.57 9.05
C THR A 32 19.00 -13.14 8.80
N ALA A 33 19.82 -12.31 8.15
CA ALA A 33 19.49 -10.93 7.83
C ALA A 33 18.22 -10.83 6.96
N VAL A 34 18.14 -11.65 5.90
CA VAL A 34 16.98 -11.68 4.99
C VAL A 34 15.72 -12.16 5.71
N GLN A 35 15.82 -13.16 6.59
CA GLN A 35 14.66 -13.62 7.39
C GLN A 35 14.11 -12.52 8.30
N VAL A 36 14.98 -11.81 9.03
CA VAL A 36 14.57 -10.70 9.91
C VAL A 36 13.94 -9.56 9.10
N ALA A 37 14.58 -9.18 7.99
CA ALA A 37 14.08 -8.13 7.11
C ALA A 37 12.72 -8.50 6.48
N SER A 38 12.51 -9.76 6.15
CA SER A 38 11.24 -10.28 5.62
C SER A 38 10.11 -10.16 6.63
N LEU A 39 10.36 -10.47 7.91
CA LEU A 39 9.36 -10.33 8.97
C LEU A 39 8.94 -8.86 9.16
N ALA A 40 9.89 -7.93 9.09
CA ALA A 40 9.58 -6.50 9.15
C ALA A 40 8.74 -6.03 7.95
N ALA A 41 9.07 -6.50 6.74
CA ALA A 41 8.29 -6.20 5.54
C ALA A 41 6.86 -6.75 5.64
N VAL A 42 6.68 -7.99 6.12
CA VAL A 42 5.35 -8.59 6.35
C VAL A 42 4.57 -7.80 7.42
N ALA A 43 5.23 -7.34 8.48
CA ALA A 43 4.58 -6.52 9.50
C ALA A 43 4.09 -5.17 8.94
N LEU A 44 4.84 -4.54 8.02
CA LEU A 44 4.39 -3.34 7.32
C LEU A 44 3.18 -3.61 6.43
N VAL A 45 3.20 -4.71 5.67
CA VAL A 45 2.05 -5.13 4.85
C VAL A 45 0.82 -5.37 5.73
N ALA A 46 0.98 -6.08 6.84
CA ALA A 46 -0.09 -6.31 7.80
C ALA A 46 -0.60 -4.98 8.37
N HIS A 47 0.29 -4.09 8.83
CA HIS A 47 -0.08 -2.78 9.34
C HIS A 47 -0.89 -1.98 8.32
N ALA A 48 -0.47 -1.96 7.05
CA ALA A 48 -1.22 -1.30 5.99
C ALA A 48 -2.62 -1.91 5.84
N MET A 49 -2.73 -3.24 5.76
CA MET A 49 -4.02 -3.93 5.59
C MET A 49 -4.98 -3.72 6.77
N PHE A 50 -4.48 -3.67 8.00
CA PHE A 50 -5.32 -3.55 9.20
C PHE A 50 -5.62 -2.10 9.62
N VAL A 51 -4.70 -1.15 9.39
CA VAL A 51 -4.89 0.26 9.78
C VAL A 51 -5.60 1.06 8.69
N ARG A 52 -5.23 0.81 7.42
CA ARG A 52 -5.84 1.46 6.27
C ARG A 52 -6.09 0.38 5.23
N ALA A 53 -7.18 -0.37 5.42
CA ALA A 53 -7.57 -1.39 4.47
C ALA A 53 -7.70 -0.76 3.07
N PRO A 54 -7.19 -1.42 2.02
CA PRO A 54 -7.34 -0.96 0.64
C PRO A 54 -8.81 -1.04 0.27
N VAL A 55 -9.53 0.05 0.49
CA VAL A 55 -10.84 0.27 -0.08
C VAL A 55 -10.64 1.00 -1.39
N GLU A 56 -11.07 0.38 -2.48
CA GLU A 56 -11.19 1.06 -3.75
C GLU A 56 -12.22 2.19 -3.56
N ASP A 57 -11.81 3.43 -3.79
CA ASP A 57 -12.77 4.54 -3.90
C ASP A 57 -13.59 4.27 -5.17
N VAL A 58 -14.72 3.57 -5.04
CA VAL A 58 -15.68 3.45 -6.13
C VAL A 58 -16.13 4.87 -6.45
N PRO A 59 -15.80 5.42 -7.63
CA PRO A 59 -16.30 6.73 -8.00
C PRO A 59 -17.82 6.61 -7.96
N ALA A 60 -18.49 7.40 -7.12
CA ALA A 60 -19.93 7.46 -7.07
C ALA A 60 -20.40 7.78 -8.49
N THR A 61 -20.89 6.76 -9.22
CA THR A 61 -21.43 6.92 -10.55
C THR A 61 -22.54 7.94 -10.40
N ALA A 62 -22.28 9.14 -10.92
CA ALA A 62 -23.22 10.24 -10.81
C ALA A 62 -24.57 9.74 -11.31
N SER A 63 -25.56 9.68 -10.42
CA SER A 63 -26.97 9.51 -10.76
C SER A 63 -27.54 10.74 -11.51
N ALA A 64 -26.69 11.45 -12.27
CA ALA A 64 -27.00 12.62 -13.07
C ALA A 64 -27.20 12.18 -14.53
N GLY A 65 -28.23 11.38 -14.76
CA GLY A 65 -28.62 10.97 -16.12
C GLY A 65 -30.10 10.65 -16.25
N SER A 66 -30.76 10.27 -15.15
CA SER A 66 -32.16 9.84 -15.17
C SER A 66 -33.16 10.99 -15.20
N ASN A 67 -32.80 12.23 -14.83
CA ASN A 67 -33.78 13.32 -14.65
C ASN A 67 -33.89 14.29 -15.85
N ALA A 68 -33.06 14.15 -16.89
CA ALA A 68 -33.10 15.02 -18.06
C ALA A 68 -34.12 14.58 -19.13
N ALA A 69 -34.70 13.38 -19.01
CA ALA A 69 -35.56 12.78 -20.03
C ALA A 69 -37.07 13.03 -19.84
N TYR A 70 -37.49 13.73 -18.78
CA TYR A 70 -38.92 13.91 -18.44
C TYR A 70 -39.46 15.33 -18.68
N GLY A 71 -38.66 16.26 -19.22
CA GLY A 71 -38.98 17.70 -19.25
C GLY A 71 -39.00 18.32 -20.63
N SER A 72 -39.67 17.70 -21.60
CA SER A 72 -39.94 18.32 -22.91
C SER A 72 -41.31 17.87 -23.41
N ALA A 73 -42.36 18.41 -22.80
CA ALA A 73 -43.73 18.27 -23.24
C ALA A 73 -44.52 19.55 -22.89
N ASP A 74 -44.22 20.64 -23.59
CA ASP A 74 -45.07 21.82 -23.76
C ASP A 74 -44.67 22.60 -25.03
#